data_AF-A0A655RG72-F1
#
_entry.id   AF-A0A655RG72-F1
#
_cell.length_a   1.000
_cell.length_b   1.000
_cell.length_c   1.000
_cell.angle_alpha   90.00
_cell.angle_beta   90.00
_cell.angle_gamma   90.00
#
_symmetry.space_group_name_H-M   'P 1'
#
loop_
_entity.id
_entity.type
_entity.pdbx_description
1 polymer ?
#
loop_
_entity_poly.entity_id
_entity_poly.type
_entity_poly.pdbx_seq_one_letter_code
_entity_poly.pdbx_strand_id
1 'polypeptide(L)'
;MQEAAFRFQQGGGFGGSQQQSHSGQQWQQPSSRHQLADAYEVLGVSESASAQEVKRAYRKLMNEHHPDKLMAKGLPPEMMNVAKEKSQQIQHAYELIRKEKGIK
;
A
#
# COMPACT_ATOMS: atom_id res chain seq x y z
N MET A 1 -41.46 12.93 -31.50
CA MET A 1 -41.86 12.81 -32.93
C MET A 1 -40.65 13.32 -33.71
N GLN A 2 -39.83 12.42 -34.28
CA GLN A 2 -39.83 12.07 -35.72
C GLN A 2 -39.40 13.29 -36.57
N GLU A 3 -38.39 13.33 -37.43
CA GLU A 3 -37.57 12.37 -38.18
C GLU A 3 -36.44 13.19 -38.88
N ALA A 4 -35.34 12.56 -39.29
CA ALA A 4 -34.62 12.80 -40.57
C ALA A 4 -33.23 12.13 -40.50
N ALA A 5 -33.07 10.89 -40.95
CA ALA A 5 -32.88 10.48 -42.35
C ALA A 5 -31.45 10.72 -42.89
N PHE A 6 -30.61 9.72 -42.62
CA PHE A 6 -29.77 8.98 -43.57
C PHE A 6 -29.72 9.49 -45.04
N ARG A 7 -28.52 9.86 -45.50
CA ARG A 7 -28.01 9.79 -46.90
C ARG A 7 -26.60 10.40 -46.91
N PHE A 8 -25.59 10.02 -47.69
CA PHE A 8 -25.28 8.92 -48.60
C PHE A 8 -23.97 9.35 -49.30
N GLN A 9 -22.96 8.46 -49.38
CA GLN A 9 -21.92 8.34 -50.45
C GLN A 9 -20.94 9.54 -50.62
N GLN A 10 -19.62 9.46 -50.83
CA GLN A 10 -18.64 8.53 -51.42
C GLN A 10 -17.25 9.01 -50.90
N GLY A 11 -16.29 8.18 -50.50
CA GLY A 11 -15.30 7.58 -51.40
C GLY A 11 -13.87 8.04 -51.04
N GLY A 12 -12.97 7.11 -50.73
CA GLY A 12 -11.54 7.38 -50.52
C GLY A 12 -10.89 6.43 -49.51
N GLY A 13 -10.42 5.27 -49.97
CA GLY A 13 -9.80 4.25 -49.13
C GLY A 13 -8.32 4.50 -48.82
N PHE A 14 -7.87 4.03 -47.65
CA PHE A 14 -6.54 3.52 -47.27
C PHE A 14 -6.80 2.79 -45.93
N GLY A 15 -6.68 1.48 -45.81
CA GLY A 15 -5.40 0.78 -45.70
C GLY A 15 -4.78 1.04 -44.33
N GLY A 16 -5.12 0.23 -43.31
CA GLY A 16 -4.53 0.40 -41.98
C GLY A 16 -5.20 -0.41 -40.87
N SER A 17 -5.01 -1.72 -40.90
CA SER A 17 -5.08 -2.54 -39.69
C SER A 17 -4.05 -2.04 -38.67
N GLN A 18 -4.48 -1.52 -37.52
CA GLN A 18 -3.62 -1.51 -36.34
C GLN A 18 -4.46 -1.71 -35.08
N GLN A 19 -4.62 -3.00 -34.77
CA GLN A 19 -4.67 -3.49 -33.41
C GLN A 19 -3.38 -3.06 -32.70
N GLN A 20 -3.49 -2.21 -31.69
CA GLN A 20 -2.46 -1.97 -30.68
C GLN A 20 -3.18 -1.44 -29.43
N SER A 21 -3.54 -2.30 -28.47
CA SER A 21 -2.67 -2.97 -27.51
C SER A 21 -1.96 -2.00 -26.57
N HIS A 22 -2.18 -2.25 -25.28
CA HIS A 22 -1.50 -1.75 -24.08
C HIS A 22 -2.17 -0.51 -23.48
N SER A 23 -2.52 -0.46 -22.20
CA SER A 23 -2.06 -1.25 -21.05
C SER A 23 -3.17 -1.26 -20.00
N GLY A 24 -3.71 -2.42 -19.70
CA GLY A 24 -4.28 -2.63 -18.38
C GLY A 24 -3.16 -2.37 -17.39
N GLN A 25 -3.28 -1.31 -16.58
CA GLN A 25 -2.48 -1.22 -15.36
C GLN A 25 -2.90 -2.42 -14.51
N GLN A 26 -2.14 -3.50 -14.67
CA GLN A 26 -2.13 -4.65 -13.80
C GLN A 26 -1.85 -4.08 -12.41
N TRP A 27 -2.91 -3.97 -11.61
CA TRP A 27 -2.82 -3.88 -10.16
C TRP A 27 -2.09 -5.15 -9.72
N GLN A 28 -0.77 -5.07 -9.73
CA GLN A 28 0.10 -6.12 -9.23
C GLN A 28 -0.19 -6.17 -7.75
N GLN A 29 -1.06 -7.11 -7.37
CA GLN A 29 -1.26 -7.41 -5.96
C GLN A 29 0.14 -7.67 -5.38
N PRO A 30 0.54 -6.93 -4.33
CA PRO A 30 1.87 -7.10 -3.78
C PRO A 30 1.99 -8.54 -3.35
N SER A 31 2.92 -9.26 -3.98
CA SER A 31 3.23 -10.64 -3.63
C SER A 31 3.50 -10.70 -2.13
N SER A 32 3.13 -11.77 -1.45
CA SER A 32 3.34 -11.94 0.00
C SER A 32 4.78 -11.65 0.45
N ARG A 33 5.77 -11.89 -0.43
CA ARG A 33 7.17 -11.53 -0.21
C ARG A 33 7.41 -10.01 -0.16
N HIS A 34 6.71 -9.23 -0.98
CA HIS A 34 6.81 -7.77 -0.97
C HIS A 34 6.23 -7.20 0.33
N GLN A 35 5.10 -7.75 0.79
CA GLN A 35 4.48 -7.35 2.07
C GLN A 35 5.39 -7.62 3.28
N LEU A 36 6.19 -8.69 3.23
CA LEU A 36 7.20 -8.98 4.25
C LEU A 36 8.38 -8.01 4.19
N ALA A 37 8.90 -7.73 2.99
CA ALA A 37 9.96 -6.73 2.81
C ALA A 37 9.52 -5.35 3.34
N ASP A 38 8.32 -4.90 2.96
CA ASP A 38 7.71 -3.67 3.46
C ASP A 38 7.58 -3.68 4.99
N ALA A 39 7.22 -4.82 5.58
CA ALA A 39 7.13 -4.96 7.04
C ALA A 39 8.50 -4.78 7.73
N TYR A 40 9.58 -5.32 7.14
CA TYR A 40 10.94 -5.14 7.67
C TYR A 40 11.38 -3.68 7.57
N GLU A 41 11.05 -3.02 6.45
CA GLU A 41 11.30 -1.58 6.27
C GLU A 41 10.50 -0.70 7.25
N VAL A 42 9.21 -0.99 7.45
CA VAL A 42 8.35 -0.26 8.41
C VAL A 42 8.89 -0.38 9.84
N LEU A 43 9.41 -1.55 10.21
CA LEU A 43 10.05 -1.74 11.51
C LEU A 43 11.51 -1.23 11.56
N GLY A 44 12.10 -0.86 10.42
CA GLY A 44 13.49 -0.43 10.32
C GLY A 44 14.50 -1.51 10.71
N VAL A 45 14.18 -2.77 10.43
CA VAL A 45 15.02 -3.93 10.75
C VAL A 45 15.38 -4.70 9.49
N SER A 46 16.48 -5.45 9.53
CA SER A 46 16.86 -6.33 8.42
C SER A 46 15.93 -7.53 8.31
N GLU A 47 15.76 -8.09 7.12
CA GLU A 47 15.09 -9.40 6.92
C GLU A 47 15.77 -10.52 7.74
N SER A 48 17.09 -10.39 7.95
CA SER A 48 17.90 -11.28 8.78
C SER A 48 17.81 -11.02 10.29
N ALA A 49 17.07 -10.00 10.73
CA ALA A 49 17.00 -9.62 12.13
C ALA A 49 16.45 -10.76 13.02
N SER A 50 16.96 -10.86 14.23
CA SER A 50 16.52 -11.82 15.23
C SER A 50 15.17 -11.41 15.85
N ALA A 51 14.48 -12.37 16.49
CA ALA A 51 13.23 -12.10 17.18
C ALA A 51 13.35 -11.01 18.26
N GLN A 52 14.51 -10.92 18.90
CA GLN A 52 14.80 -9.90 19.92
C GLN A 52 14.92 -8.51 19.30
N GLU A 53 15.58 -8.38 18.15
CA GLU A 53 15.71 -7.12 17.42
C GLU A 53 14.36 -6.63 16.91
N VAL A 54 13.54 -7.53 16.35
CA VAL A 54 12.18 -7.20 15.91
C VAL A 54 11.32 -6.70 17.08
N LYS A 55 11.35 -7.38 18.24
CA LYS A 55 10.64 -6.95 19.46
C LYS A 55 11.16 -5.60 19.98
N ARG A 56 12.47 -5.36 19.92
CA ARG A 56 13.09 -4.09 20.35
C ARG A 56 12.68 -2.94 19.45
N ALA A 57 12.73 -3.13 18.13
CA ALA A 57 12.34 -2.13 17.14
C ALA A 57 10.85 -1.77 17.27
N TYR A 58 9.98 -2.79 17.38
CA TYR A 58 8.55 -2.60 17.62
C TYR A 58 8.28 -1.72 18.86
N ARG A 59 8.91 -2.03 20.00
CA ARG A 59 8.75 -1.24 21.24
C ARG A 59 9.23 0.20 21.08
N LYS A 60 10.33 0.42 20.34
CA LYS A 60 10.87 1.75 20.07
C LYS A 60 9.89 2.56 19.22
N LEU A 61 9.44 2.03 18.10
CA LEU A 61 8.52 2.69 17.17
C LEU A 61 7.16 2.99 17.82
N MET A 62 6.62 2.04 18.60
CA MET A 62 5.37 2.28 19.34
C MET A 62 5.53 3.40 20.38
N ASN A 63 6.71 3.53 21.01
CA ASN A 63 6.97 4.63 21.94
C ASN A 63 7.12 5.99 21.25
N GLU A 64 7.54 6.02 19.98
CA GLU A 64 7.70 7.24 19.18
C GLU A 64 6.37 7.69 18.57
N HIS A 65 5.55 6.74 18.10
CA HIS A 65 4.28 7.00 17.41
C HIS A 65 3.03 6.75 18.27
N HIS A 66 3.17 6.58 19.59
CA HIS A 66 2.02 6.23 20.43
C HIS A 66 0.95 7.34 20.40
N PRO A 67 -0.33 7.01 20.11
CA PRO A 67 -1.41 7.98 20.11
C PRO A 67 -1.59 8.65 21.48
N ASP A 68 -1.33 7.93 22.58
CA ASP A 68 -1.38 8.48 23.95
C ASP A 68 -0.42 9.65 24.19
N LYS A 69 0.82 9.58 23.68
CA LYS A 69 1.77 10.69 23.81
C LYS A 69 1.38 11.90 22.97
N LEU A 70 0.65 11.67 21.88
CA LEU A 70 0.16 12.73 21.02
C LEU A 70 -1.13 13.36 21.58
N MET A 71 -1.97 12.56 22.23
CA MET A 71 -3.09 13.07 23.04
C MET A 71 -2.59 13.95 24.17
N ALA A 72 -1.57 13.50 24.92
CA ALA A 72 -0.99 14.26 26.03
C ALA A 72 -0.40 15.62 25.59
N LYS A 73 0.00 15.74 24.32
CA LYS A 73 0.50 16.97 23.72
C LYS A 73 -0.60 17.88 23.14
N GLY A 74 -1.87 17.47 23.20
CA GLY A 74 -3.01 18.25 22.72
C GLY A 74 -3.00 18.45 21.20
N LEU A 75 -2.46 17.51 20.43
CA LEU A 75 -2.44 17.63 18.97
C LEU A 75 -3.84 17.57 18.37
N PRO A 76 -4.06 18.24 17.22
CA PRO A 76 -5.32 18.19 16.52
C PRO A 76 -5.68 16.76 16.07
N PRO A 77 -6.99 16.44 15.93
CA PRO A 77 -7.48 15.10 15.59
C PRO A 77 -6.88 14.52 14.30
N GLU A 78 -6.60 15.37 13.32
CA GLU A 78 -5.94 15.02 12.05
C GLU A 78 -4.59 14.30 12.28
N MET A 79 -3.74 14.86 13.16
CA MET A 79 -2.43 14.27 13.47
C MET A 79 -2.55 12.98 14.27
N MET A 80 -3.63 12.85 15.03
CA MET A 80 -3.92 11.65 15.79
C MET A 80 -4.35 10.48 14.89
N ASN A 81 -5.07 10.77 13.81
CA ASN A 81 -5.39 9.78 12.78
C ASN A 81 -4.11 9.27 12.10
N VAL A 82 -3.21 10.17 11.70
CA VAL A 82 -1.93 9.79 11.08
C VAL A 82 -1.10 8.91 12.02
N ALA A 83 -1.03 9.27 13.30
CA ALA A 83 -0.28 8.47 14.26
C ALA A 83 -0.92 7.12 14.55
N LYS A 84 -2.25 7.06 14.62
CA LYS A 84 -3.00 5.81 14.74
C LYS A 84 -2.75 4.90 13.55
N GLU A 85 -2.79 5.46 12.34
CA GLU A 85 -2.53 4.72 11.11
C GLU A 85 -1.09 4.19 11.07
N LYS A 86 -0.11 5.02 11.46
CA LYS A 86 1.29 4.59 11.60
C LYS A 86 1.47 3.49 12.63
N SER A 87 0.87 3.62 13.81
CA SER A 87 0.98 2.60 14.85
C SER A 87 0.28 1.30 14.47
N GLN A 88 -0.82 1.36 13.72
CA GLN A 88 -1.44 0.19 13.11
C GLN A 88 -0.54 -0.47 12.05
N GLN A 89 0.11 0.32 11.19
CA GLN A 89 1.09 -0.20 10.21
C GLN A 89 2.26 -0.92 10.92
N ILE A 90 2.78 -0.34 12.00
CA ILE A 90 3.85 -0.94 12.82
C ILE A 90 3.40 -2.26 13.45
N GLN A 91 2.17 -2.31 13.99
CA GLN A 91 1.60 -3.55 14.54
C GLN A 91 1.44 -4.62 13.47
N HIS A 92 0.87 -4.27 12.32
CA HIS A 92 0.66 -5.20 11.22
C HIS A 92 1.99 -5.77 10.69
N ALA A 93 2.99 -4.90 10.50
CA ALA A 93 4.35 -5.29 10.11
C ALA A 93 4.97 -6.28 11.11
N TYR A 94 4.87 -5.97 12.41
CA TYR A 94 5.33 -6.88 13.46
C TYR A 94 4.64 -8.24 13.39
N GLU A 95 3.32 -8.28 13.22
CA GLU A 95 2.59 -9.55 13.12
C GLU A 95 2.98 -10.38 11.90
N LEU A 96 3.20 -9.77 10.73
CA LEU A 96 3.66 -10.45 9.54
C LEU A 96 5.03 -11.10 9.76
N ILE A 97 5.99 -10.33 10.28
CA ILE A 97 7.34 -10.83 10.58
C ILE A 97 7.29 -11.92 11.66
N ARG A 98 6.42 -11.74 12.67
CA ARG A 98 6.23 -12.71 13.75
C ARG A 98 5.73 -14.05 13.22
N LYS A 99 4.77 -14.03 12.28
CA LYS A 99 4.24 -15.22 11.62
C LYS A 99 5.31 -15.91 10.77
N GLU A 100 6.05 -15.14 9.98
CA GLU A 100 7.12 -15.67 9.12
C GLU A 100 8.26 -16.30 9.92
N LYS A 101 8.75 -15.62 10.96
CA LYS A 101 9.84 -16.10 11.82
C LYS A 101 9.38 -17.12 12.88
N GLY A 102 8.08 -17.42 12.97
CA GLY A 102 7.53 -18.37 13.96
C GLY A 102 7.72 -17.93 15.43
N ILE A 103 7.79 -16.62 15.68
CA ILE A 103 8.04 -16.06 17.01
C ILE A 103 6.76 -16.22 17.87
N LYS A 104 6.85 -17.01 18.94
CA LYS A 104 5.78 -17.14 19.94
C LYS A 104 5.89 -16.08 21.05
#